data_AF-A0A392NI66-F1
#
_entry.id   AF-A0A392NI66-F1
#
_cell.length_a   1.000
_cell.length_b   1.000
_cell.length_c   1.000
_cell.angle_alpha   90.00
_cell.angle_beta   90.00
_cell.angle_gamma   90.00
#
_symmetry.space_group_name_H-M   'P 1'
#
loop_
_entity.id
_entity.type
_entity.pdbx_description
1 polymer ?
#
loop_
_entity_poly.entity_id
_entity_poly.type
_entity_poly.pdbx_seq_one_letter_code
_entity_poly.pdbx_strand_id
1 'polypeptide(L)'
;ANDITTIESLQFDFDTIEAATNKFSAENKLGEGGFGEVFKGTLPSGQEIAVKRLSKSSGQGGAEFKNEVVVVAKLQHRNLARLLGFCLQGEEKILVYEYVANKSLDYTLFVLTLRFIMEGALIIRSLARRQANFGQ
;
A
#
# COMPACT_ATOMS: atom_id res chain seq x y z
N ALA A 1 -12.77 -18.67 -8.09
CA ALA A 1 -11.62 -19.41 -7.53
C ALA A 1 -10.26 -18.86 -7.97
N ASN A 2 -10.15 -17.68 -8.60
CA ASN A 2 -8.88 -17.19 -9.20
C ASN A 2 -8.27 -15.95 -8.51
N ASP A 3 -8.99 -15.32 -7.58
CA ASP A 3 -8.53 -14.05 -6.97
C ASP A 3 -7.39 -14.26 -5.96
N ILE A 4 -7.41 -15.37 -5.20
CA ILE A 4 -6.44 -15.62 -4.13
C ILE A 4 -5.06 -15.96 -4.70
N THR A 5 -5.01 -16.83 -5.72
CA THR A 5 -3.76 -17.24 -6.40
C THR A 5 -3.07 -16.06 -7.09
N THR A 6 -3.84 -15.12 -7.62
CA THR A 6 -3.31 -13.89 -8.23
C THR A 6 -2.71 -12.96 -7.17
N ILE A 7 -3.31 -12.88 -5.99
CA ILE A 7 -2.81 -12.04 -4.88
C ILE A 7 -1.52 -12.62 -4.29
N GLU A 8 -1.40 -13.94 -4.14
CA GLU A 8 -0.16 -14.57 -3.67
C GLU A 8 1.04 -14.27 -4.60
N SER A 9 0.81 -14.10 -5.90
CA SER A 9 1.86 -13.72 -6.85
C SER A 9 2.37 -12.28 -6.67
N LEU A 10 1.66 -11.44 -5.91
CA LEU A 10 2.03 -10.06 -5.60
C LEU A 10 2.78 -9.94 -4.26
N GLN A 11 3.14 -11.07 -3.64
CA GLN A 11 3.90 -11.07 -2.39
C GLN A 11 5.38 -10.79 -2.66
N PHE A 12 5.92 -9.77 -2.00
CA PHE A 12 7.33 -9.46 -1.95
C PHE A 12 7.97 -10.06 -0.70
N ASP A 13 9.22 -10.48 -0.83
CA ASP A 13 10.07 -10.82 0.31
C ASP A 13 10.46 -9.56 1.09
N PHE A 14 10.51 -9.65 2.42
CA PHE A 14 10.88 -8.52 3.27
C PHE A 14 12.26 -7.97 2.90
N ASP A 15 13.24 -8.83 2.66
CA ASP A 15 14.61 -8.46 2.30
C ASP A 15 14.67 -7.60 1.02
N THR A 16 13.79 -7.88 0.05
CA THR A 16 13.68 -7.09 -1.18
C THR A 16 13.22 -5.67 -0.87
N ILE A 17 12.22 -5.54 0.00
CA ILE A 17 11.66 -4.22 0.37
C ILE A 17 12.62 -3.46 1.29
N GLU A 18 13.28 -4.16 2.21
CA GLU A 18 14.29 -3.58 3.08
C GLU A 18 15.45 -3.01 2.25
N ALA A 19 15.97 -3.78 1.29
CA ALA A 19 17.00 -3.30 0.38
C ALA A 19 16.52 -2.11 -0.47
N ALA A 20 15.32 -2.20 -1.04
CA ALA A 20 14.75 -1.15 -1.90
C ALA A 20 14.56 0.18 -1.17
N THR A 21 14.31 0.16 0.13
CA THR A 21 14.09 1.35 0.97
C THR A 21 15.35 1.81 1.71
N ASN A 22 16.51 1.18 1.46
CA ASN A 22 17.73 1.37 2.24
C ASN A 22 17.48 1.19 3.74
N LYS A 23 16.93 0.04 4.12
CA LYS A 23 16.56 -0.34 5.50
C LYS A 23 15.58 0.63 6.14
N PHE A 24 14.58 1.08 5.38
CA PHE A 24 13.60 2.07 5.83
C PHE A 24 14.26 3.35 6.35
N SER A 25 15.31 3.83 5.66
CA SER A 25 16.06 5.02 6.04
C SER A 25 15.14 6.25 6.15
N ALA A 26 15.38 7.08 7.16
CA ALA A 26 14.67 8.34 7.35
C ALA A 26 14.81 9.30 6.16
N GLU A 27 15.91 9.20 5.40
CA GLU A 27 16.13 9.99 4.18
C GLU A 27 15.11 9.67 3.08
N ASN A 28 14.58 8.45 3.09
CA ASN A 28 13.57 7.99 2.14
C ASN A 28 12.15 8.17 2.66
N LYS A 29 11.96 8.72 3.86
CA LYS A 29 10.63 8.85 4.46
C LYS A 29 9.81 9.91 3.74
N LEU A 30 8.64 9.51 3.25
CA LEU A 30 7.66 10.37 2.60
C LEU A 30 6.60 10.88 3.59
N GLY A 31 6.34 10.16 4.67
CA GLY A 31 5.39 10.57 5.71
C GLY A 31 5.18 9.56 6.84
N GLU A 32 4.50 9.99 7.91
CA GLU A 32 4.11 9.17 9.06
C GLU A 32 2.73 9.58 9.61
N GLY A 33 1.96 8.60 10.08
CA GLY A 33 0.67 8.80 10.75
C GLY A 33 0.30 7.60 11.61
N GLY A 34 -0.88 7.62 12.23
CA GLY A 34 -1.32 6.58 13.19
C GLY A 34 -1.39 5.15 12.62
N PHE A 35 -1.31 4.99 11.30
CA PHE A 35 -1.35 3.70 10.61
C PHE A 35 0.03 3.22 10.12
N GLY A 36 1.10 3.92 10.51
CA GLY A 36 2.48 3.59 10.16
C GLY A 36 3.18 4.64 9.30
N GLU A 37 4.21 4.20 8.61
CA GLU A 37 5.17 5.05 7.92
C GLU A 37 5.18 4.76 6.42
N VAL A 38 5.48 5.79 5.62
CA VAL A 38 5.61 5.66 4.16
C VAL A 38 7.01 6.07 3.75
N PHE A 39 7.65 5.21 2.95
CA PHE A 39 8.99 5.40 2.43
C PHE A 39 8.98 5.36 0.91
N LYS A 40 9.89 6.09 0.29
CA LYS A 40 10.30 5.90 -1.10
C LYS A 40 11.27 4.73 -1.16
N GLY A 41 11.20 3.95 -2.23
CA GLY A 41 12.20 2.94 -2.52
C GLY A 41 12.41 2.76 -4.01
N THR A 42 13.42 1.99 -4.37
CA THR A 42 13.71 1.61 -5.75
C THR A 42 13.96 0.12 -5.80
N LEU A 43 13.12 -0.61 -6.54
CA LEU A 43 13.30 -2.05 -6.75
C LEU A 43 14.57 -2.35 -7.56
N PRO A 44 15.11 -3.58 -7.53
CA PRO A 44 16.25 -3.97 -8.36
C PRO A 44 16.02 -3.77 -9.87
N SER A 45 14.77 -3.76 -10.30
CA SER A 45 14.36 -3.44 -11.68
C SER A 45 14.55 -1.96 -12.05
N GLY A 46 14.90 -1.09 -11.10
CA GLY A 46 14.95 0.36 -11.27
C GLY A 46 13.59 1.05 -11.10
N GLN A 47 12.51 0.31 -10.83
CA GLN A 47 11.18 0.87 -10.61
C GLN A 47 11.11 1.57 -9.25
N GLU A 48 10.73 2.85 -9.26
CA GLU A 48 10.45 3.60 -8.04
C GLU A 48 9.12 3.16 -7.41
N ILE A 49 9.11 3.01 -6.09
CA ILE A 49 7.98 2.51 -5.31
C ILE A 49 7.72 3.38 -4.06
N ALA A 50 6.47 3.38 -3.62
CA ALA A 50 6.07 3.89 -2.31
C ALA A 50 5.71 2.71 -1.41
N VAL A 51 6.39 2.62 -0.26
CA VAL A 51 6.31 1.51 0.68
C VAL A 51 5.62 2.00 1.94
N LYS A 52 4.40 1.52 2.21
CA LYS A 52 3.70 1.76 3.47
C LYS A 52 3.95 0.61 4.43
N ARG A 53 4.71 0.86 5.48
CA ARG A 53 4.93 -0.08 6.57
C ARG A 53 3.90 0.19 7.67
N LEU A 54 2.99 -0.76 7.89
CA LEU A 54 1.94 -0.60 8.88
C LEU A 54 2.50 -0.70 10.30
N SER A 55 1.91 0.07 11.22
CA SER A 55 2.31 0.01 12.63
C SER A 55 1.99 -1.36 13.24
N LYS A 56 2.96 -1.90 14.00
CA LYS A 56 2.82 -3.15 14.78
C LYS A 56 1.78 -3.04 15.90
N SER A 57 1.53 -1.83 16.39
CA SER A 57 0.54 -1.57 17.45
C SER A 57 -0.89 -1.42 16.93
N SER A 58 -1.10 -1.41 15.61
CA SER A 58 -2.45 -1.42 15.05
C SER A 58 -3.09 -2.78 15.37
N GLY A 59 -4.22 -2.78 16.06
CA GLY A 59 -4.98 -4.00 16.40
C GLY A 59 -5.58 -4.74 15.20
N GLN A 60 -5.07 -4.51 13.99
CA GLN A 60 -5.37 -5.27 12.79
C GLN A 60 -4.48 -6.51 12.76
N GLY A 61 -5.04 -7.70 12.90
CA GLY A 61 -4.34 -8.97 12.72
C GLY A 61 -3.95 -9.24 11.27
N GLY A 62 -3.23 -10.34 11.03
CA GLY A 62 -2.81 -10.75 9.68
C GLY A 62 -3.98 -11.08 8.75
N ALA A 63 -5.13 -11.49 9.31
CA ALA A 63 -6.35 -11.75 8.54
C ALA A 63 -7.03 -10.46 8.05
N GLU A 64 -7.13 -9.42 8.90
CA GLU A 64 -7.62 -8.12 8.44
C GLU A 64 -6.71 -7.51 7.38
N PHE A 65 -5.39 -7.67 7.54
CA PHE A 65 -4.42 -7.21 6.54
C PHE A 65 -4.63 -7.88 5.18
N LYS A 66 -4.75 -9.22 5.14
CA LYS A 66 -5.02 -9.93 3.88
C LYS A 66 -6.33 -9.49 3.23
N ASN A 67 -7.37 -9.27 4.03
CA ASN A 67 -8.64 -8.77 3.50
C ASN A 67 -8.49 -7.36 2.92
N GLU A 68 -7.73 -6.48 3.57
CA GLU A 68 -7.44 -5.14 3.06
C GLU A 68 -6.64 -5.20 1.76
N VAL A 69 -5.62 -6.06 1.67
CA VAL A 69 -4.88 -6.30 0.42
C VAL A 69 -5.82 -6.73 -0.71
N VAL A 70 -6.73 -7.68 -0.46
CA VAL A 70 -7.70 -8.15 -1.46
C VAL A 70 -8.59 -7.00 -1.94
N VAL A 71 -9.08 -6.17 -1.02
CA VAL A 71 -9.96 -5.05 -1.39
C VAL A 71 -9.19 -3.96 -2.14
N VAL A 72 -7.98 -3.61 -1.71
CA VAL A 72 -7.12 -2.62 -2.38
C VAL A 72 -6.75 -3.11 -3.78
N ALA A 73 -6.36 -4.39 -3.92
CA ALA A 73 -5.98 -4.96 -5.20
C ALA A 73 -7.13 -4.91 -6.24
N LYS A 74 -8.38 -4.98 -5.77
CA LYS A 74 -9.58 -4.84 -6.61
C LYS A 74 -9.90 -3.37 -6.97
N LEU A 75 -9.36 -2.40 -6.24
CA LEU A 75 -9.55 -0.97 -6.50
C LEU A 75 -8.49 -0.45 -7.48
N GLN A 76 -8.63 -0.79 -8.76
CA GLN A 76 -7.83 -0.20 -9.83
C GLN A 76 -8.61 0.95 -10.47
N HIS A 77 -8.16 2.19 -10.25
CA HIS A 77 -8.74 3.36 -10.87
C HIS A 77 -7.63 4.29 -11.35
N ARG A 78 -7.82 4.95 -12.50
CA ARG A 78 -6.85 5.88 -13.10
C ARG A 78 -6.40 7.03 -12.20
N ASN A 79 -7.18 7.32 -11.15
CA ASN A 79 -6.90 8.36 -10.16
C ASN A 79 -6.46 7.80 -8.80
N LEU A 80 -6.07 6.53 -8.71
CA LEU A 80 -5.56 5.91 -7.50
C LEU A 80 -4.22 5.28 -7.81
N ALA A 81 -3.24 5.43 -6.91
CA ALA A 81 -1.97 4.74 -7.10
C ALA A 81 -2.17 3.23 -7.09
N ARG A 82 -1.53 2.59 -8.07
CA ARG A 82 -1.63 1.16 -8.27
C ARG A 82 -0.87 0.42 -7.18
N LEU A 83 -1.55 -0.51 -6.51
CA LEU A 83 -0.89 -1.50 -5.66
C LEU A 83 -0.08 -2.44 -6.55
N LEU A 84 1.22 -2.48 -6.32
CA LEU A 84 2.14 -3.40 -6.98
C LEU A 84 2.23 -4.72 -6.22
N GLY A 85 2.07 -4.68 -4.89
CA GLY A 85 2.02 -5.87 -4.07
C GLY A 85 2.10 -5.58 -2.57
N PHE A 86 2.44 -6.61 -1.80
CA PHE A 86 2.51 -6.52 -0.35
C PHE A 86 3.62 -7.43 0.20
N CYS A 87 4.02 -7.20 1.44
CA CYS A 87 4.85 -8.12 2.20
C CYS A 87 4.15 -8.43 3.52
N LEU A 88 4.05 -9.73 3.84
CA LEU A 88 3.53 -10.24 5.10
C LEU A 88 4.52 -11.28 5.65
N GLN A 89 5.38 -10.87 6.57
CA GLN A 89 6.41 -11.73 7.16
C GLN A 89 6.49 -11.49 8.67
N GLY A 90 6.07 -12.48 9.47
CA GLY A 90 5.93 -12.32 10.92
C GLY A 90 4.96 -11.19 11.27
N GLU A 91 5.46 -10.15 11.93
CA GLU A 91 4.70 -8.95 12.28
C GLU A 91 4.78 -7.84 11.23
N GLU A 92 5.63 -7.99 10.22
CA GLU A 92 5.81 -7.00 9.17
C GLU A 92 4.64 -7.08 8.19
N LYS A 93 3.90 -5.97 8.09
CA LYS A 93 2.78 -5.79 7.18
C LYS A 93 3.04 -4.57 6.33
N ILE A 94 3.33 -4.79 5.06
CA ILE A 94 3.79 -3.74 4.16
C ILE A 94 2.97 -3.76 2.88
N LEU A 95 2.59 -2.58 2.40
CA LEU A 95 1.95 -2.37 1.10
C LEU A 95 2.92 -1.64 0.17
N VAL A 96 3.03 -2.12 -1.06
CA VAL A 96 3.94 -1.59 -2.08
C VAL A 96 3.11 -1.00 -3.22
N TYR A 97 3.27 0.29 -3.45
CA TYR A 97 2.59 1.05 -4.49
C TYR A 97 3.56 1.58 -5.52
N GLU A 98 3.05 1.87 -6.70
CA GLU A 98 3.77 2.61 -7.73
C GLU A 98 4.05 4.04 -7.26
N TYR A 99 5.31 4.48 -7.36
CA TYR A 99 5.67 5.86 -7.07
C TYR A 99 5.52 6.73 -8.33
N VAL A 100 4.70 7.77 -8.24
CA VAL A 100 4.45 8.70 -9.34
C VAL A 100 5.18 10.01 -9.07
N ALA A 101 6.33 10.20 -9.72
CA ALA A 101 7.13 11.44 -9.64
C ALA A 101 6.45 12.55 -10.47
N ASN A 102 6.12 13.67 -9.83
CA ASN A 102 5.29 14.71 -10.43
C ASN A 102 5.90 15.45 -11.62
N LYS A 103 5.07 15.69 -12.65
CA LYS A 103 5.20 16.84 -13.56
C LYS A 103 3.82 17.51 -13.75
N SER A 104 3.53 18.49 -12.90
CA SER A 104 2.59 19.62 -13.09
C SER A 104 1.05 19.46 -12.99
N LEU A 105 0.46 18.26 -12.96
CA LEU A 105 -1.00 18.12 -12.67
C LEU A 105 -1.34 17.03 -11.62
N ASP A 106 -0.39 16.14 -11.34
CA ASP A 106 -0.51 14.99 -10.43
C ASP A 106 -0.13 15.29 -8.97
N TYR A 107 0.11 16.55 -8.59
CA TYR A 107 0.43 16.87 -7.18
C TYR A 107 -0.76 16.61 -6.29
N THR A 108 -1.96 16.99 -6.74
CA THR A 108 -3.20 16.63 -6.07
C THR A 108 -3.37 15.12 -6.03
N LEU A 109 -3.01 14.40 -7.10
CA LEU A 109 -3.14 12.93 -7.14
C LEU A 109 -2.14 12.22 -6.23
N PHE A 110 -0.90 12.70 -6.17
CA PHE A 110 0.14 12.23 -5.28
C PHE A 110 -0.19 12.55 -3.82
N VAL A 111 -0.73 13.74 -3.52
CA VAL A 111 -1.19 14.10 -2.18
C VAL A 111 -2.43 13.31 -1.79
N LEU A 112 -3.38 13.06 -2.71
CA LEU A 112 -4.53 12.19 -2.47
C LEU A 112 -4.09 10.73 -2.31
N THR A 113 -3.09 10.29 -3.06
CA THR A 113 -2.47 8.98 -2.97
C THR A 113 -1.75 8.82 -1.65
N LEU A 114 -0.90 9.78 -1.26
CA LEU A 114 -0.27 9.75 0.05
C LEU A 114 -1.35 9.79 1.11
N ARG A 115 -2.34 10.69 1.06
CA ARG A 115 -3.45 10.68 2.02
C ARG A 115 -4.19 9.34 2.05
N PHE A 116 -4.41 8.70 0.91
CA PHE A 116 -5.05 7.39 0.82
C PHE A 116 -4.18 6.28 1.39
N ILE A 117 -2.88 6.31 1.13
CA ILE A 117 -1.90 5.41 1.71
C ILE A 117 -1.83 5.67 3.21
N MET A 118 -1.70 6.90 3.67
CA MET A 118 -1.60 7.33 5.06
C MET A 118 -2.87 7.02 5.87
N GLU A 119 -4.06 7.25 5.31
CA GLU A 119 -5.37 6.96 5.96
C GLU A 119 -5.95 5.58 5.60
N GLY A 120 -5.20 4.79 4.84
CA GLY A 120 -5.61 3.53 4.23
C GLY A 120 -5.87 2.41 5.23
N ALA A 121 -7.06 2.49 5.83
CA ALA A 121 -7.90 1.46 6.45
C ALA A 121 -9.34 2.00 6.57
N LEU A 122 -9.50 3.30 6.87
CA LEU A 122 -10.81 3.96 7.06
C LEU A 122 -11.54 4.23 5.74
N ILE A 123 -10.84 4.71 4.72
CA ILE A 123 -11.44 5.05 3.42
C ILE A 123 -11.89 3.79 2.66
N ILE A 124 -11.15 2.69 2.79
CA ILE A 124 -11.52 1.43 2.15
C ILE A 124 -12.69 0.76 2.86
N ARG A 125 -12.77 0.81 4.20
CA ARG A 125 -13.96 0.38 4.94
C ARG A 125 -15.21 1.23 4.62
N SER A 126 -15.06 2.53 4.35
CA SER A 126 -16.20 3.38 3.97
C SER A 126 -16.61 3.20 2.51
N LEU A 127 -15.66 3.04 1.58
CA LEU A 127 -15.92 2.76 0.16
C LEU A 127 -16.45 1.34 -0.07
N ALA A 128 -15.89 0.32 0.60
CA ALA A 128 -16.38 -1.05 0.53
C ALA A 128 -17.81 -1.18 1.10
N ARG A 129 -18.14 -0.47 2.19
CA ARG A 129 -19.53 -0.35 2.67
C ARG A 129 -20.45 0.34 1.66
N ARG A 130 -19.94 1.33 0.93
CA ARG A 130 -20.72 2.08 -0.06
C ARG A 130 -20.99 1.27 -1.34
N GLN A 131 -20.07 0.39 -1.75
CA GLN A 131 -20.27 -0.56 -2.86
C GLN A 131 -21.17 -1.74 -2.46
N ALA A 132 -21.10 -2.20 -1.21
CA ALA A 132 -22.00 -3.25 -0.69
C ALA A 132 -23.47 -2.81 -0.56
N ASN A 133 -23.72 -1.51 -0.39
CA ASN A 133 -25.07 -0.94 -0.29
C ASN A 133 -25.65 -0.43 -1.62
N PHE A 134 -24.91 -0.51 -2.74
CA PHE A 134 -25.42 -0.10 -4.06
C PHE A 134 -26.10 -1.27 -4.82
N GLY A 135 -26.22 -2.43 -4.17
CA GLY A 135 -26.85 -3.64 -4.71
C GLY A 135 -28.05 -4.14 -3.90
N GLN A 136 -28.67 -3.31 -3.06
CA GLN A 136 -30.00 -3.53 -2.48
C GLN A 136 -30.95 -2.42 -2.90
#